data_AF-A0A8S3WZ94-F1
#
_entry.id   AF-A0A8S3WZ94-F1
#
_cell.length_a   1.000
_cell.length_b   1.000
_cell.length_c   1.000
_cell.angle_alpha   90.00
_cell.angle_beta   90.00
_cell.angle_gamma   90.00
#
_symmetry.space_group_name_H-M   'P 1'
#
loop_
_entity.id
_entity.type
_entity.pdbx_description
1 polymer ?
#
loop_
_entity_poly.entity_id
_entity_poly.type
_entity_poly.pdbx_seq_one_letter_code
_entity_poly.pdbx_strand_id
1 'polypeptide(L)'
;MSFACGGGAVVAELEGLRRSARAGVAAGAARDWLAAARGVRLATARGSLLASRAFTAERDRPRACNDDRVLATALALHANLANPADTRADNQDESGESSKCVRQVCEVVLLTDDRNLRVKALAAELPTRDLPSFVQWAGISCDETASTESQPSAGCNSTSGDN
;
A
#
# COMPACT_ATOMS: atom_id res chain seq x y z
N MET A 1 -1.65 23.92 -24.97
CA MET A 1 -1.39 22.48 -24.68
C MET A 1 -1.10 22.36 -23.19
N SER A 2 -2.07 21.88 -22.40
CA SER A 2 -1.93 21.79 -20.94
C SER A 2 -1.72 20.32 -20.57
N PHE A 3 -0.50 19.94 -20.21
CA PHE A 3 -0.24 18.63 -19.62
C PHE A 3 -0.48 18.76 -18.12
N ALA A 4 -1.71 18.47 -17.69
CA ALA A 4 -2.01 18.25 -16.27
C ALA A 4 -1.56 16.82 -15.91
N CYS A 5 -0.27 16.63 -15.62
CA CYS A 5 0.18 15.43 -14.92
C CYS A 5 -0.10 15.66 -13.43
N GLY A 6 -1.32 15.33 -12.99
CA GLY A 6 -1.83 15.76 -11.72
C GLY A 6 -2.55 14.68 -10.91
N GLY A 7 -1.80 14.08 -9.99
CA GLY A 7 -2.31 13.23 -8.91
C GLY A 7 -1.14 12.51 -8.25
N GLY A 8 -1.46 11.68 -7.25
CA GLY A 8 -0.51 11.24 -6.21
C GLY A 8 0.91 10.99 -6.73
N ALA A 9 1.92 11.53 -6.02
CA ALA A 9 3.30 11.64 -6.49
C ALA A 9 3.81 10.35 -7.17
N VAL A 10 3.51 9.19 -6.60
CA VAL A 10 3.89 7.88 -7.15
C VAL A 10 3.24 7.58 -8.51
N VAL A 11 1.96 7.89 -8.70
CA VAL A 11 1.24 7.63 -9.95
C VAL A 11 1.70 8.57 -11.06
N ALA A 12 2.00 9.84 -10.75
CA ALA A 12 2.59 10.77 -11.70
C ALA A 12 3.97 10.29 -12.18
N GLU A 13 4.80 9.80 -11.24
CA GLU A 13 6.11 9.24 -11.54
C GLU A 13 6.00 7.95 -12.37
N LEU A 14 5.05 7.06 -12.06
CA LEU A 14 4.80 5.86 -12.86
C LEU A 14 4.47 6.23 -14.31
N GLU A 15 3.61 7.22 -14.55
CA GLU A 15 3.29 7.68 -15.89
C GLU A 15 4.52 8.27 -16.61
N GLY A 16 5.34 9.05 -15.90
CA GLY A 16 6.60 9.56 -16.41
C GLY A 16 7.59 8.45 -16.80
N LEU A 17 7.68 7.41 -15.96
CA LEU A 17 8.59 6.27 -16.13
C LEU A 17 8.21 5.34 -17.28
N ARG A 18 6.97 5.40 -17.80
CA ARG A 18 6.55 4.61 -18.97
C ARG A 18 7.43 4.83 -20.20
N ARG A 19 8.04 6.01 -20.32
CA ARG A 19 8.97 6.37 -21.41
C ARG A 19 10.41 5.95 -21.13
N SER A 20 10.71 5.43 -19.94
CA SER A 20 12.06 5.03 -19.57
C SER A 20 12.42 3.68 -20.18
N ALA A 21 13.64 3.53 -20.70
CA ALA A 21 14.10 2.28 -21.29
C ALA A 21 14.30 1.15 -20.25
N ARG A 22 14.62 1.51 -19.00
CA ARG A 22 14.90 0.54 -17.93
C ARG A 22 13.66 0.03 -17.21
N ALA A 23 12.70 0.93 -16.97
CA ALA A 23 11.54 0.65 -16.12
C ALA A 23 10.20 0.84 -16.84
N GLY A 24 10.18 1.23 -18.12
CA GLY A 24 8.94 1.59 -18.83
C GLY A 24 7.93 0.45 -18.91
N VAL A 25 8.40 -0.78 -19.15
CA VAL A 25 7.54 -1.98 -19.18
C VAL A 25 6.92 -2.23 -17.80
N ALA A 26 7.74 -2.23 -16.75
CA ALA A 26 7.28 -2.44 -15.37
C ALA A 26 6.32 -1.32 -14.92
N ALA A 27 6.62 -0.06 -15.26
CA ALA A 27 5.77 1.08 -14.95
C ALA A 27 4.41 1.01 -15.68
N GLY A 28 4.41 0.59 -16.96
CA GLY A 28 3.19 0.32 -17.71
C GLY A 28 2.34 -0.76 -17.07
N ALA A 29 2.95 -1.91 -16.74
CA ALA A 29 2.25 -3.02 -16.08
C ALA A 29 1.68 -2.61 -14.71
N ALA A 30 2.43 -1.86 -13.91
CA ALA A 30 1.96 -1.34 -12.62
C ALA A 30 0.77 -0.39 -12.78
N ARG A 31 0.79 0.48 -13.79
CA ARG A 31 -0.32 1.40 -14.09
C ARG A 31 -1.58 0.64 -14.51
N ASP A 32 -1.45 -0.37 -15.36
CA ASP A 32 -2.59 -1.16 -15.82
C ASP A 32 -3.16 -2.02 -14.69
N TRP A 33 -2.31 -2.59 -13.84
CA TRP A 33 -2.74 -3.24 -12.61
C TRP A 33 -3.48 -2.27 -11.69
N LEU A 34 -2.97 -1.04 -11.50
CA LEU A 34 -3.63 -0.02 -10.68
C LEU A 34 -5.01 0.39 -11.24
N ALA A 35 -5.23 0.30 -12.56
CA ALA A 35 -6.54 0.54 -13.15
C ALA A 35 -7.53 -0.59 -12.83
N ALA A 36 -7.06 -1.85 -12.82
CA ALA A 36 -7.90 -3.04 -12.63
C ALA A 36 -8.02 -3.54 -11.18
N ALA A 37 -7.08 -3.19 -10.29
CA ALA A 37 -6.99 -3.74 -8.94
C ALA A 37 -8.27 -3.50 -8.14
N ARG A 38 -8.65 -4.41 -7.24
CA ARG A 38 -9.73 -4.17 -6.26
C ARG A 38 -9.12 -3.91 -4.89
N GLY A 39 -9.76 -3.07 -4.07
CA GLY A 39 -9.25 -2.74 -2.73
C GLY A 39 -8.12 -1.70 -2.66
N VAL A 40 -7.58 -1.25 -3.80
CA VAL A 40 -6.58 -0.16 -3.84
C VAL A 40 -7.27 1.20 -3.94
N ARG A 41 -6.87 2.14 -3.08
CA ARG A 41 -7.32 3.53 -3.08
C ARG A 41 -6.14 4.47 -3.28
N LEU A 42 -6.39 5.62 -3.90
CA LEU A 42 -5.41 6.68 -4.04
C LEU A 42 -5.60 7.70 -2.90
N ALA A 43 -4.50 8.23 -2.40
CA ALA A 43 -4.51 9.30 -1.40
C ALA A 43 -4.01 10.60 -2.03
N THR A 44 -4.64 11.70 -1.64
CA THR A 44 -4.15 13.05 -1.96
C THR A 44 -2.95 13.41 -1.08
N ALA A 45 -2.17 14.41 -1.46
CA ALA A 45 -1.10 14.96 -0.62
C ALA A 45 -1.61 15.54 0.71
N ARG A 46 -2.92 15.76 0.84
CA ARG A 46 -3.60 16.15 2.09
C ARG A 46 -4.09 14.95 2.91
N GLY A 47 -3.80 13.72 2.49
CA GLY A 47 -4.18 12.50 3.20
C GLY A 47 -5.64 12.12 3.06
N SER A 48 -6.38 12.68 2.09
CA SER A 48 -7.75 12.25 1.81
C SER A 48 -7.77 11.12 0.79
N LEU A 49 -8.61 10.11 1.02
CA LEU A 49 -8.78 9.00 0.09
C LEU A 49 -9.72 9.41 -1.05
N LEU A 50 -9.29 9.20 -2.30
CA LEU A 50 -10.09 9.47 -3.48
C LEU A 50 -11.14 8.38 -3.67
N ALA A 51 -12.40 8.79 -3.85
CA ALA A 51 -13.54 7.90 -4.10
C ALA A 51 -13.46 7.21 -5.47
N SER A 52 -12.76 7.83 -6.42
CA SER A 52 -12.48 7.26 -7.73
C SER A 52 -10.99 7.33 -8.03
N ARG A 53 -10.53 6.53 -8.99
CA ARG A 53 -9.14 6.58 -9.48
C ARG A 53 -8.92 7.69 -10.50
N ALA A 54 -9.85 8.64 -10.59
CA ALA A 54 -9.71 9.80 -11.44
C ALA A 54 -8.60 10.71 -10.89
N PHE A 55 -7.65 11.02 -11.75
CA PHE A 55 -6.46 11.77 -11.42
C PHE A 55 -6.80 13.27 -11.40
N THR A 56 -6.90 13.86 -10.21
CA THR A 56 -7.14 15.30 -10.06
C THR A 56 -5.84 16.01 -9.75
N ALA A 57 -5.52 17.05 -10.52
CA ALA A 57 -4.29 17.80 -10.33
C ALA A 57 -4.22 18.44 -8.95
N GLU A 58 -3.20 18.05 -8.19
CA GLU A 58 -2.87 18.65 -6.92
C GLU A 58 -1.77 19.69 -7.07
N ARG A 59 -1.85 20.73 -6.23
CA ARG A 59 -0.87 21.81 -6.26
C ARG A 59 0.46 21.30 -5.72
N ASP A 60 1.42 21.17 -6.61
CA ASP A 60 2.78 20.77 -6.27
C ASP A 60 3.44 21.80 -5.32
N ARG A 61 4.09 21.31 -4.26
CA ARG A 61 5.01 22.14 -3.49
C ARG A 61 6.29 22.34 -4.29
N PRO A 62 6.67 23.58 -4.64
CA PRO A 62 7.91 23.83 -5.36
C PRO A 62 9.08 23.35 -4.50
N ARG A 63 9.99 22.55 -5.08
CA ARG A 63 11.22 22.01 -4.48
C ARG A 63 11.10 20.86 -3.48
N ALA A 64 9.91 20.34 -3.20
CA ALA A 64 9.80 19.12 -2.39
C ALA A 64 10.23 17.90 -3.22
N CYS A 65 11.12 17.06 -2.69
CA CYS A 65 11.49 15.82 -3.37
C CYS A 65 10.35 14.78 -3.27
N ASN A 66 10.40 13.74 -4.10
CA ASN A 66 9.36 12.71 -4.12
C ASN A 66 9.21 12.00 -2.78
N ASP A 67 10.32 11.74 -2.08
CA ASP A 67 10.29 11.20 -0.71
C ASP A 67 9.47 12.07 0.24
N ASP A 68 9.68 13.38 0.20
CA ASP A 68 8.98 14.32 1.10
C ASP A 68 7.49 14.37 0.78
N ARG A 69 7.11 14.21 -0.50
CA ARG A 69 5.71 14.14 -0.93
C ARG A 69 5.04 12.84 -0.47
N VAL A 70 5.71 11.70 -0.62
CA VAL A 70 5.22 10.40 -0.14
C VAL A 70 5.06 10.43 1.38
N LEU A 71 6.07 10.91 2.10
CA LEU A 71 6.05 11.01 3.56
C LEU A 71 4.95 11.97 4.04
N ALA A 72 4.83 13.17 3.46
CA ALA A 72 3.80 14.12 3.82
C ALA A 72 2.38 13.55 3.59
N THR A 73 2.20 12.81 2.50
CA THR A 73 0.93 12.14 2.19
C THR A 73 0.60 11.09 3.25
N ALA A 74 1.57 10.25 3.63
CA ALA A 74 1.37 9.21 4.63
C ALA A 74 1.08 9.78 6.03
N LEU A 75 1.78 10.84 6.44
CA LEU A 75 1.54 11.53 7.71
C LEU A 75 0.16 12.20 7.74
N ALA A 76 -0.23 12.88 6.65
CA ALA A 76 -1.55 13.48 6.56
C ALA A 76 -2.66 12.41 6.57
N LEU A 77 -2.43 11.28 5.90
CA LEU A 77 -3.36 10.15 5.92
C LEU A 77 -3.51 9.57 7.33
N HIS A 78 -2.39 9.36 8.03
CA HIS A 78 -2.40 8.92 9.43
C HIS A 78 -3.17 9.88 10.32
N ALA A 79 -2.92 11.19 10.23
CA ALA A 79 -3.61 12.20 11.02
C ALA A 79 -5.13 12.24 10.75
N ASN A 80 -5.55 11.99 9.50
CA ASN A 80 -6.97 11.97 9.14
C ASN A 80 -7.69 10.69 9.59
N LEU A 81 -6.95 9.58 9.71
CA LEU A 81 -7.46 8.29 10.18
C LEU A 81 -7.46 8.19 11.71
N ALA A 82 -6.51 8.86 12.36
CA ALA A 82 -6.36 8.86 13.81
C ALA A 82 -7.66 9.36 14.47
N ASN A 83 -8.36 8.46 15.14
CA ASN A 83 -9.51 8.80 15.94
C ASN A 83 -9.03 9.39 17.28
N PRO A 84 -9.55 10.54 17.75
CA PRO A 84 -9.18 11.09 19.06
C PRO A 84 -9.40 10.11 20.23
N ALA A 85 -10.23 9.08 20.06
CA ALA A 85 -10.45 8.02 21.05
C ALA A 85 -9.28 7.03 21.22
N ASP A 86 -8.33 6.97 20.27
CA ASP A 86 -7.21 6.02 20.30
C ASP A 86 -5.98 6.54 21.05
N THR A 87 -6.01 7.81 21.48
CA THR A 87 -5.07 8.38 22.44
C THR A 87 -5.46 7.97 23.86
N ARG A 88 -5.25 6.68 24.19
CA ARG A 88 -5.34 6.24 25.59
C ARG A 88 -4.08 6.70 26.32
N ALA A 89 -4.19 7.83 27.03
CA ALA A 89 -3.24 8.17 28.06
C ALA A 89 -3.35 7.11 29.15
N ASP A 90 -2.35 6.24 29.25
CA ASP A 90 -2.22 5.30 30.35
C ASP A 90 -1.94 6.14 31.61
N ASN A 91 -3.01 6.55 32.29
CA ASN A 91 -2.94 7.16 33.61
C ASN A 91 -3.13 6.04 34.63
N GLN A 92 -2.03 5.49 35.13
CA GLN A 92 -1.72 5.33 36.55
C GLN A 92 -0.58 4.35 36.71
N ASP A 93 0.58 4.86 37.08
CA ASP A 93 1.45 4.18 38.03
C ASP A 93 1.98 5.25 38.99
N GLU A 94 1.47 5.22 40.23
CA GLU A 94 1.99 5.93 41.41
C GLU A 94 3.33 5.31 41.80
N SER A 95 4.35 5.46 40.97
CA SER A 95 5.75 5.17 41.30
C SER A 95 6.61 5.94 40.33
N GLY A 96 7.29 6.96 40.83
CA GLY A 96 8.15 7.85 40.06
C GLY A 96 9.15 7.05 39.22
N GLU A 97 9.35 7.54 37.99
CA GLU A 97 10.20 6.98 36.94
C GLU A 97 9.55 5.95 36.00
N SER A 98 8.47 6.32 35.31
CA SER A 98 8.09 5.65 34.06
C SER A 98 7.79 6.67 32.96
N SER A 99 8.62 6.67 31.93
CA SER A 99 8.43 7.47 30.73
C SER A 99 7.04 7.16 30.16
N LYS A 100 6.13 8.14 30.21
CA LYS A 100 4.76 8.05 29.66
C LYS A 100 4.82 7.74 28.17
N CYS A 101 4.85 6.45 27.83
CA CYS A 101 4.67 5.97 26.47
C CYS A 101 3.18 6.02 26.15
N VAL A 102 2.73 7.16 25.62
CA VAL A 102 1.41 7.24 25.00
C VAL A 102 1.48 6.35 23.76
N ARG A 103 0.94 5.13 23.84
CA ARG A 103 0.81 4.24 22.68
C ARG A 103 -0.24 4.81 21.73
N GLN A 104 0.19 5.63 20.78
CA GLN A 104 -0.66 6.02 19.67
C GLN A 104 -0.85 4.81 18.74
N VAL A 105 -2.11 4.45 18.49
CA VAL A 105 -2.43 3.41 17.51
C VAL A 105 -2.19 3.99 16.11
N CYS A 106 -1.22 3.43 15.40
CA CYS A 106 -0.91 3.82 14.02
C CYS A 106 -1.60 2.87 13.04
N GLU A 107 -2.65 3.36 12.37
CA GLU A 107 -3.36 2.61 11.32
C GLU A 107 -2.62 2.58 9.97
N VAL A 108 -1.53 3.35 9.83
CA VAL A 108 -0.80 3.53 8.57
C VAL A 108 0.61 2.94 8.69
N VAL A 109 1.01 2.15 7.69
CA VAL A 109 2.37 1.61 7.54
C VAL A 109 2.90 1.98 6.16
N LEU A 110 4.10 2.56 6.10
CA LEU A 110 4.78 2.90 4.86
C LEU A 110 5.59 1.71 4.33
N LEU A 111 5.20 1.18 3.17
CA LEU A 111 5.91 0.10 2.49
C LEU A 111 7.02 0.65 1.59
N THR A 112 8.28 0.36 1.92
CA THR A 112 9.44 0.81 1.14
C THR A 112 10.67 -0.06 1.38
N ASP A 113 11.46 -0.29 0.34
CA ASP A 113 12.81 -0.84 0.41
C ASP A 113 13.90 0.25 0.45
N ASP A 114 13.56 1.49 0.09
CA ASP A 114 14.49 2.63 0.11
C ASP A 114 14.93 2.99 1.53
N ARG A 115 16.26 3.08 1.73
CA ARG A 115 16.87 3.37 3.03
C ARG A 115 16.61 4.80 3.50
N ASN A 116 16.66 5.78 2.60
CA ASN A 116 16.54 7.19 2.97
C ASN A 116 15.10 7.50 3.39
N LEU A 117 14.12 7.04 2.61
CA LEU A 117 12.71 7.20 2.93
C LEU A 117 12.36 6.47 4.23
N ARG A 118 12.91 5.28 4.46
CA ARG A 118 12.75 4.55 5.73
C ARG A 118 13.26 5.35 6.93
N VAL A 119 14.45 5.95 6.83
CA VAL A 119 15.01 6.80 7.90
C VAL A 119 14.12 8.01 8.15
N LYS A 120 13.65 8.68 7.09
CA LYS A 120 12.74 9.83 7.21
C LYS A 120 11.41 9.44 7.87
N ALA A 121 10.85 8.27 7.55
CA ALA A 121 9.61 7.78 8.15
C ALA A 121 9.78 7.49 9.65
N LEU A 122 10.85 6.79 10.04
CA LEU A 122 11.15 6.50 11.44
C LEU A 122 11.38 7.78 12.26
N ALA A 123 12.06 8.77 11.68
CA ALA A 123 12.25 10.08 12.32
C ALA A 123 10.94 10.87 12.52
N ALA A 124 9.90 10.55 11.74
CA ALA A 124 8.57 11.13 11.86
C ALA A 124 7.57 10.20 12.60
N GLU A 125 8.08 9.18 13.30
CA GLU A 125 7.29 8.19 14.06
C GLU A 125 6.26 7.42 13.22
N LEU A 126 6.47 7.34 11.90
CA LEU A 126 5.61 6.58 10.99
C LEU A 126 6.12 5.13 10.86
N PRO A 127 5.31 4.11 11.17
CA PRO A 127 5.70 2.72 10.98
C PRO A 127 6.07 2.42 9.52
N THR A 128 7.12 1.65 9.31
CA THR A 128 7.62 1.33 7.97
C THR A 128 8.17 -0.09 7.90
N ARG A 129 7.99 -0.72 6.74
CA ARG A 129 8.41 -2.11 6.48
C ARG A 129 8.66 -2.32 4.99
N ASP A 130 9.52 -3.25 4.62
CA ASP A 130 9.64 -3.70 3.22
C ASP A 130 8.45 -4.60 2.85
N LEU A 131 8.15 -4.66 1.55
CA LEU A 131 6.99 -5.40 1.04
C LEU A 131 7.04 -6.91 1.37
N PRO A 132 8.15 -7.64 1.14
CA PRO A 132 8.21 -9.08 1.46
C PRO A 132 7.95 -9.37 2.94
N SER A 133 8.59 -8.61 3.83
CA SER A 133 8.39 -8.78 5.28
C SER A 133 6.96 -8.44 5.71
N PHE A 134 6.30 -7.48 5.06
CA PHE A 134 4.91 -7.14 5.33
C PHE A 134 3.94 -8.24 4.88
N VAL A 135 4.16 -8.81 3.70
CA VAL A 135 3.39 -9.95 3.18
C VAL A 135 3.47 -11.15 4.13
N GLN A 136 4.68 -11.47 4.61
CA GLN A 136 4.89 -12.52 5.61
C GLN A 136 4.16 -12.23 6.91
N TRP A 137 4.24 -10.99 7.42
CA TRP A 137 3.52 -10.58 8.63
C TRP A 137 2.00 -10.67 8.47
N ALA A 138 1.48 -10.33 7.30
CA ALA A 138 0.05 -10.40 7.00
C ALA A 138 -0.47 -11.83 6.82
N GLY A 139 0.42 -12.84 6.82
CA GLY A 139 0.04 -14.23 6.58
C GLY A 139 -0.49 -14.49 5.16
N ILE A 140 -0.14 -13.62 4.20
CA ILE A 140 -0.51 -13.79 2.80
C ILE A 140 0.50 -14.77 2.19
N SER A 141 0.32 -16.06 2.45
CA SER A 141 1.02 -17.11 1.71
C SER A 141 0.47 -17.14 0.28
N CYS A 142 1.36 -17.27 -0.70
CA CYS A 142 0.99 -17.54 -2.08
C CYS A 142 0.45 -18.98 -2.18
N ASP A 143 -0.72 -19.28 -1.60
CA ASP A 143 -1.41 -20.54 -1.89
C ASP A 143 -2.03 -20.45 -3.28
N GLU A 144 -1.25 -20.91 -4.25
CA GLU A 144 -1.67 -21.86 -5.28
C GLU A 144 -3.11 -21.71 -5.81
N THR A 145 -3.24 -20.95 -6.90
CA THR A 145 -4.36 -21.12 -7.85
C THR A 145 -4.18 -22.40 -8.69
N ALA A 146 -3.87 -23.53 -8.05
CA ALA A 146 -3.72 -24.83 -8.71
C ALA A 146 -4.19 -25.99 -7.82
N SER A 147 -5.50 -26.07 -7.56
CA SER A 147 -6.12 -27.32 -7.10
C SER A 147 -7.59 -27.35 -7.50
N THR A 148 -7.86 -27.44 -8.80
CA THR A 148 -9.12 -27.98 -9.32
C THR A 148 -8.87 -28.64 -10.68
N GLU A 149 -8.05 -29.68 -10.70
CA GLU A 149 -8.13 -30.70 -11.75
C GLU A 149 -8.62 -31.99 -11.10
N SER A 150 -9.93 -32.04 -10.85
CA SER A 150 -10.61 -33.28 -10.52
C SER A 150 -10.55 -34.19 -11.74
N GLN A 151 -9.62 -35.15 -11.72
CA GLN A 151 -9.61 -36.28 -12.64
C GLN A 151 -10.98 -36.98 -12.62
N PRO A 152 -11.63 -37.23 -13.77
CA PRO A 152 -12.75 -38.15 -13.82
C PRO A 152 -12.22 -39.58 -13.65
N SER A 153 -12.65 -40.25 -12.59
CA SER A 153 -12.48 -41.68 -12.41
C SER A 153 -13.20 -42.43 -13.54
N ALA A 154 -12.42 -43.11 -14.39
CA ALA A 154 -12.95 -44.03 -15.38
C ALA A 154 -13.52 -45.26 -14.66
N GLY A 155 -14.83 -45.24 -14.40
CA GLY A 155 -15.60 -46.43 -14.06
C GLY A 155 -15.83 -47.27 -15.31
N CYS A 156 -15.04 -48.32 -15.50
CA CYS A 156 -15.33 -49.35 -16.51
C CYS A 156 -16.37 -50.34 -15.95
N ASN A 157 -17.65 -50.00 -16.12
CA ASN A 157 -18.73 -50.95 -15.93
C ASN A 157 -18.97 -51.69 -17.25
N SER A 158 -18.39 -52.88 -17.41
CA SER A 158 -18.78 -53.81 -18.47
C SER A 158 -19.88 -54.73 -17.95
N THR A 159 -21.09 -54.53 -18.45
CA THR A 159 -22.26 -55.41 -18.27
C THR A 159 -22.59 -56.10 -19.59
N SER A 160 -23.11 -57.33 -19.51
CA SER A 160 -23.65 -58.20 -20.57
C SER A 160 -22.59 -59.09 -21.24
N GLY A 161 -22.63 -60.42 -21.22
CA GLY A 161 -23.77 -61.33 -21.15
C GLY A 161 -24.35 -61.50 -22.55
N ASP A 162 -23.95 -62.55 -23.29
CA ASP A 162 -24.80 -63.32 -24.21
C ASP A 162 -24.03 -64.50 -24.86
N ASN A 163 -24.70 -65.66 -24.81
CA ASN A 163 -24.44 -67.01 -25.36
C ASN A 163 -23.30 -67.88 -24.81
#